data_AF-A0A955ATB5-F1
#
_entry.id   AF-A0A955ATB5-F1
#
_cell.length_a   1.000
_cell.length_b   1.000
_cell.length_c   1.000
_cell.angle_alpha   90.00
_cell.angle_beta   90.00
_cell.angle_gamma   90.00
#
_symmetry.space_group_name_H-M   'P 1'
#
loop_
_entity.id
_entity.type
_entity.pdbx_description
1 polymer ?
#
loop_
_entity_poly.entity_id
_entity_poly.type
_entity_poly.pdbx_seq_one_letter_code
_entity_poly.pdbx_strand_id
1 'polypeptide(L)'
;MNIRTVIYGLALATAFTQFAFADEWQSLFNGKNLDGWVPMHGGQWSVEDGVIVGQKGENWSTNPEVSGSWLRTEKEYDNFVLEFAFAINAKGNSGVFLRSGTEKNPAFTGHEMQILDDHGREPQTYTTGALYDVVAASKNMSKPAGEWNHAKIETSGANIKIWLNGEMIVDHDSDRQQKGFVGLQNHDDTAVIRFKEIRIREKH
;
A
#
# COMPACT_ATOMS: atom_id res chain seq x y z
N MET A 1 27.87 -1.69 76.70
CA MET A 1 27.04 -0.64 76.09
C MET A 1 27.23 -0.76 74.60
N ASN A 2 26.31 -1.44 73.91
CA ASN A 2 26.46 -1.88 72.52
C ASN A 2 25.79 -0.89 71.57
N ILE A 3 26.54 -0.33 70.62
CA ILE A 3 25.97 0.47 69.54
C ILE A 3 26.11 -0.34 68.24
N ARG A 4 24.97 -0.76 67.70
CA ARG A 4 24.86 -1.37 66.37
C ARG A 4 24.55 -0.25 65.38
N THR A 5 25.46 0.00 64.45
CA THR A 5 25.24 0.90 63.31
C THR A 5 24.41 0.18 62.26
N VAL A 6 23.25 0.76 61.89
CA VAL A 6 22.41 0.29 60.77
C VAL A 6 22.61 1.28 59.63
N ILE A 7 23.05 0.78 58.47
CA ILE A 7 23.17 1.56 57.23
C ILE A 7 21.90 1.30 56.41
N TYR A 8 21.13 2.34 56.12
CA TYR A 8 20.01 2.29 55.19
C TYR A 8 20.53 2.52 53.77
N GLY A 9 20.52 1.48 52.95
CA GLY A 9 20.78 1.58 51.51
C GLY A 9 19.56 2.13 50.79
N LEU A 10 19.69 3.32 50.18
CA LEU A 10 18.67 3.91 49.33
C LEU A 10 18.80 3.33 47.91
N ALA A 11 17.88 2.45 47.51
CA ALA A 11 17.79 1.99 46.14
C ALA A 11 17.08 3.07 45.29
N LEU A 12 17.82 3.73 44.40
CA LEU A 12 17.22 4.55 43.34
C LEU A 12 16.62 3.62 42.29
N ALA A 13 15.29 3.56 42.21
CA ALA A 13 14.60 2.98 41.08
C ALA A 13 14.53 4.02 39.95
N THR A 14 15.34 3.85 38.90
CA THR A 14 15.20 4.60 37.65
C THR A 14 13.98 4.09 36.89
N ALA A 15 12.90 4.86 36.89
CA ALA A 15 11.77 4.62 36.01
C ALA A 15 12.17 4.98 34.57
N PHE A 16 12.33 3.97 33.71
CA PHE A 16 12.39 4.18 32.28
C PHE A 16 10.97 4.48 31.78
N THR A 17 10.70 5.73 31.44
CA THR A 17 9.49 6.09 30.70
C THR A 17 9.64 5.54 29.29
N GLN A 18 9.04 4.39 29.04
CA GLN A 18 8.92 3.84 27.70
C GLN A 18 7.87 4.69 26.96
N PHE A 19 8.33 5.66 26.17
CA PHE A 19 7.44 6.37 25.25
C PHE A 19 6.98 5.36 24.21
N ALA A 20 5.77 4.83 24.37
CA ALA A 20 5.05 4.22 23.29
C ALA A 20 4.72 5.35 22.30
N PHE A 21 5.46 5.43 21.19
CA PHE A 21 5.03 6.23 20.07
C PHE A 21 3.69 5.65 19.62
N ALA A 22 2.63 6.47 19.66
CA ALA A 22 1.36 6.06 19.10
C ALA A 22 1.54 5.89 17.59
N ASP A 23 0.87 4.90 17.00
CA ASP A 23 0.81 4.72 15.55
C ASP A 23 0.18 5.98 14.90
N GLU A 24 1.02 6.91 14.45
CA GLU A 24 0.59 8.14 13.79
C GLU A 24 0.47 7.95 12.26
N TRP A 25 -0.42 8.72 11.64
CA TRP A 25 -0.55 8.75 10.19
C TRP A 25 0.63 9.52 9.59
N GLN A 26 1.37 8.85 8.70
CA GLN A 26 2.39 9.45 7.86
C GLN A 26 1.84 9.67 6.45
N SER A 27 2.04 10.86 5.88
CA SER A 27 1.80 11.08 4.44
C SER A 27 2.92 10.43 3.63
N LEU A 28 2.57 9.55 2.69
CA LEU A 28 3.52 8.98 1.73
C LEU A 28 3.74 9.89 0.53
N PHE A 29 2.83 10.81 0.27
CA PHE A 29 2.96 11.80 -0.79
C PHE A 29 2.86 13.21 -0.22
N ASN A 30 3.81 14.07 -0.58
CA ASN A 30 3.90 15.44 -0.05
C ASN A 30 3.10 16.48 -0.86
N GLY A 31 2.43 16.06 -1.94
CA GLY A 31 1.62 16.93 -2.79
C GLY A 31 2.42 17.82 -3.76
N LYS A 32 3.75 17.67 -3.84
CA LYS A 32 4.63 18.57 -4.60
C LYS A 32 5.58 17.85 -5.54
N ASN A 33 6.18 16.76 -5.09
CA ASN A 33 7.16 16.00 -5.87
C ASN A 33 7.13 14.51 -5.44
N LEU A 34 8.06 13.72 -5.97
CA LEU A 34 8.16 12.28 -5.71
C LEU A 34 9.21 11.94 -4.63
N ASP A 35 9.59 12.90 -3.77
CA ASP A 35 10.48 12.59 -2.65
C ASP A 35 9.84 11.49 -1.77
N GLY A 36 10.61 10.48 -1.39
CA GLY A 36 10.11 9.28 -0.71
C GLY A 36 9.66 8.14 -1.64
N TRP A 37 9.75 8.33 -2.96
CA TRP A 37 9.40 7.34 -3.97
C TRP A 37 10.58 6.99 -4.89
N VAL A 38 10.64 5.72 -5.30
CA VAL A 38 11.65 5.18 -6.20
C VAL A 38 10.99 4.58 -7.43
N PRO A 39 11.24 5.10 -8.65
CA PRO A 39 10.70 4.52 -9.88
C PRO A 39 11.44 3.22 -10.22
N MET A 40 10.67 2.25 -10.70
CA MET A 40 11.14 0.90 -11.01
C MET A 40 10.67 0.53 -12.42
N HIS A 41 11.57 -0.01 -13.23
CA HIS A 41 11.28 -0.60 -14.55
C HIS A 41 10.51 0.31 -15.52
N GLY A 42 10.88 1.60 -15.59
CA GLY A 42 10.34 2.54 -16.57
C GLY A 42 9.07 3.26 -16.11
N GLY A 43 8.26 3.68 -17.08
CA GLY A 43 7.11 4.55 -16.83
C GLY A 43 7.49 6.01 -16.66
N GLN A 44 6.53 6.89 -16.90
CA GLN A 44 6.63 8.32 -16.67
C GLN A 44 5.80 8.69 -15.45
N TRP A 45 6.49 9.16 -14.42
CA TRP A 45 5.88 9.62 -13.17
C TRP A 45 6.08 11.12 -13.02
N SER A 46 4.99 11.86 -12.86
CA SER A 46 4.98 13.31 -12.64
C SER A 46 4.09 13.67 -11.46
N VAL A 47 4.17 14.93 -11.02
CA VAL A 47 3.21 15.53 -10.09
C VAL A 47 2.53 16.70 -10.77
N GLU A 48 1.20 16.66 -10.81
CA GLU A 48 0.34 17.69 -11.42
C GLU A 48 -0.73 18.07 -10.40
N ASP A 49 -0.81 19.35 -10.02
CA ASP A 49 -1.84 19.87 -9.09
C ASP A 49 -2.03 19.06 -7.79
N GLY A 50 -0.93 18.59 -7.20
CA GLY A 50 -0.97 17.77 -5.99
C GLY A 50 -1.48 16.35 -6.21
N VAL A 51 -1.28 15.81 -7.41
CA VAL A 51 -1.62 14.44 -7.82
C VAL A 51 -0.39 13.79 -8.43
N ILE A 52 -0.06 12.56 -8.02
CA ILE A 52 0.90 11.72 -8.72
C ILE A 52 0.23 11.20 -9.99
N VAL A 53 0.86 11.39 -11.15
CA VAL A 53 0.38 10.90 -12.44
C VAL A 53 1.38 9.90 -13.00
N GLY A 54 0.92 8.67 -13.27
CA GLY A 54 1.68 7.62 -13.93
C GLY A 54 1.18 7.40 -15.35
N GLN A 55 2.09 7.36 -16.33
CA GLN A 55 1.80 7.15 -17.76
C GLN A 55 2.92 6.40 -18.46
N LYS A 56 2.64 5.89 -19.67
CA LYS A 56 3.62 5.23 -20.55
C LYS A 56 4.32 4.05 -19.86
N GLY A 57 3.53 3.16 -19.28
CA GLY A 57 4.01 1.98 -18.58
C GLY A 57 4.71 1.05 -19.56
N GLU A 58 5.75 0.38 -19.08
CA GLU A 58 6.60 -0.46 -19.89
C GLU A 58 6.67 -1.87 -19.32
N ASN A 59 6.94 -2.83 -20.19
CA ASN A 59 7.29 -4.21 -19.83
C ASN A 59 6.24 -4.92 -18.95
N TRP A 60 4.96 -4.55 -19.09
CA TRP A 60 3.87 -5.32 -18.47
C TRP A 60 3.97 -6.80 -18.83
N SER A 61 3.77 -7.66 -17.82
CA SER A 61 3.70 -9.09 -17.99
C SER A 61 2.83 -9.75 -16.93
N THR A 62 2.10 -10.78 -17.33
CA THR A 62 1.49 -11.75 -16.40
C THR A 62 2.49 -12.81 -15.94
N ASN A 63 3.73 -12.77 -16.42
CA ASN A 63 4.79 -13.67 -15.97
C ASN A 63 5.27 -13.24 -14.57
N PRO A 64 5.24 -14.13 -13.56
CA PRO A 64 5.74 -13.82 -12.21
C PRO A 64 7.22 -13.41 -12.18
N GLU A 65 8.01 -13.76 -13.20
CA GLU A 65 9.44 -13.45 -13.28
C GLU A 65 9.74 -12.10 -13.94
N VAL A 66 8.74 -11.39 -14.49
CA VAL A 66 8.93 -10.14 -15.25
C VAL A 66 8.18 -9.00 -14.59
N SER A 67 8.90 -7.95 -14.21
CA SER A 67 8.36 -6.77 -13.56
C SER A 67 8.18 -5.62 -14.56
N GLY A 68 6.96 -5.06 -14.60
CA GLY A 68 6.63 -3.85 -15.35
C GLY A 68 6.84 -2.58 -14.53
N SER A 69 6.42 -1.42 -15.06
CA SER A 69 6.66 -0.12 -14.42
C SER A 69 5.86 0.11 -13.14
N TRP A 70 6.55 0.60 -12.10
CA TRP A 70 5.92 0.97 -10.84
C TRP A 70 6.72 2.00 -10.05
N LEU A 71 6.06 2.68 -9.13
CA LEU A 71 6.65 3.65 -8.21
C LEU A 71 6.52 3.11 -6.79
N ARG A 72 7.64 2.83 -6.13
CA ARG A 72 7.64 2.20 -4.79
C ARG A 72 8.04 3.16 -3.69
N THR A 73 7.64 2.84 -2.46
CA THR A 73 8.15 3.51 -1.26
C THR A 73 9.65 3.25 -1.06
N GLU A 74 10.35 4.17 -0.39
CA GLU A 74 11.76 3.98 -0.02
C GLU A 74 11.98 2.83 0.97
N LYS A 75 11.09 2.71 1.97
CA LYS A 75 11.13 1.66 2.99
C LYS A 75 10.06 0.61 2.78
N GLU A 76 10.29 -0.55 3.39
CA GLU A 76 9.33 -1.64 3.50
C GLU A 76 8.41 -1.46 4.71
N TYR A 77 7.21 -2.05 4.63
CA TYR A 77 6.18 -2.05 5.66
C TYR A 77 5.72 -3.49 5.92
N ASP A 78 5.35 -3.79 7.16
CA ASP A 78 4.73 -5.06 7.55
C ASP A 78 3.22 -4.90 7.79
N ASN A 79 2.77 -4.62 9.01
CA ASN A 79 1.40 -4.36 9.38
C ASN A 79 1.14 -2.85 9.28
N PHE A 80 0.12 -2.48 8.52
CA PHE A 80 -0.21 -1.09 8.31
C PHE A 80 -1.67 -0.89 7.94
N VAL A 81 -2.12 0.35 8.09
CA VAL A 81 -3.30 0.87 7.40
C VAL A 81 -2.82 1.85 6.34
N LEU A 82 -3.14 1.60 5.07
CA LEU A 82 -2.85 2.46 3.92
C LEU A 82 -4.17 3.06 3.43
N GLU A 83 -4.20 4.36 3.22
CA GLU A 83 -5.31 5.07 2.59
C GLU A 83 -4.81 5.88 1.39
N PHE A 84 -5.58 5.89 0.32
CA PHE A 84 -5.28 6.65 -0.89
C PHE A 84 -6.54 6.86 -1.73
N ALA A 85 -6.52 7.89 -2.57
CA ALA A 85 -7.48 8.08 -3.63
C ALA A 85 -6.84 7.82 -4.99
N PHE A 86 -7.58 7.21 -5.91
CA PHE A 86 -7.12 6.94 -7.27
C PHE A 86 -8.17 7.26 -8.33
N ALA A 87 -7.72 7.57 -9.54
CA ALA A 87 -8.54 7.68 -10.74
C ALA A 87 -7.77 7.14 -11.96
N ILE A 88 -8.41 6.28 -12.74
CA ILE A 88 -7.83 5.65 -13.94
C ILE A 88 -8.59 6.12 -15.19
N ASN A 89 -7.89 6.24 -16.32
CA ASN A 89 -8.52 6.54 -17.61
C ASN A 89 -9.35 5.36 -18.15
N ALA A 90 -10.16 5.64 -19.17
CA ALA A 90 -10.91 4.59 -19.86
C ALA A 90 -9.98 3.53 -20.44
N LYS A 91 -10.35 2.26 -20.26
CA LYS A 91 -9.56 1.04 -20.57
C LYS A 91 -8.23 0.91 -19.82
N GLY A 92 -7.96 1.78 -18.85
CA GLY A 92 -6.72 1.73 -18.10
C GLY A 92 -6.65 0.53 -17.16
N ASN A 93 -5.42 0.11 -16.90
CA ASN A 93 -5.07 -0.95 -15.96
C ASN A 93 -3.94 -0.44 -15.05
N SER A 94 -4.02 -0.74 -13.77
CA SER A 94 -3.09 -0.35 -12.73
C SER A 94 -3.32 -1.22 -11.50
N GLY A 95 -2.59 -0.95 -10.44
CA GLY A 95 -2.76 -1.60 -9.15
C GLY A 95 -1.95 -0.90 -8.07
N VAL A 96 -2.24 -1.27 -6.83
CA VAL A 96 -1.42 -0.89 -5.69
C VAL A 96 -0.80 -2.14 -5.09
N PHE A 97 0.53 -2.20 -5.14
CA PHE A 97 1.30 -3.29 -4.59
C PHE A 97 1.43 -3.16 -3.07
N LEU A 98 1.35 -4.29 -2.39
CA LEU A 98 1.38 -4.41 -0.94
C LEU A 98 2.45 -5.44 -0.58
N ARG A 99 3.37 -5.06 0.30
CA ARG A 99 4.39 -5.95 0.87
C ARG A 99 5.22 -6.67 -0.21
N SER A 100 5.43 -6.02 -1.35
CA SER A 100 6.07 -6.63 -2.52
C SER A 100 7.59 -6.51 -2.48
N GLY A 101 8.28 -7.55 -2.93
CA GLY A 101 9.71 -7.55 -3.22
C GLY A 101 10.03 -6.91 -4.59
N THR A 102 11.31 -6.71 -4.87
CA THR A 102 11.80 -6.09 -6.13
C THR A 102 12.49 -7.08 -7.07
N GLU A 103 12.69 -8.32 -6.62
CA GLU A 103 13.41 -9.37 -7.33
C GLU A 103 12.64 -9.98 -8.50
N LYS A 104 11.31 -9.86 -8.49
CA LYS A 104 10.34 -10.45 -9.43
C LYS A 104 9.14 -9.52 -9.62
N ASN A 105 8.10 -9.99 -10.29
CA ASN A 105 6.88 -9.22 -10.47
C ASN A 105 6.21 -8.92 -9.11
N PRO A 106 6.03 -7.63 -8.74
CA PRO A 106 5.50 -7.23 -7.44
C PRO A 106 4.07 -7.70 -7.16
N ALA A 107 3.26 -8.01 -8.18
CA ALA A 107 1.94 -8.60 -8.03
C ALA A 107 1.97 -10.01 -7.42
N PHE A 108 3.11 -10.71 -7.55
CA PHE A 108 3.29 -12.10 -7.13
C PHE A 108 4.26 -12.27 -5.95
N THR A 109 5.23 -11.36 -5.78
CA THR A 109 6.13 -11.38 -4.60
C THR A 109 5.40 -10.96 -3.33
N GLY A 110 4.48 -10.01 -3.43
CA GLY A 110 3.55 -9.63 -2.38
C GLY A 110 2.11 -9.79 -2.86
N HIS A 111 1.36 -8.69 -2.82
CA HIS A 111 -0.01 -8.62 -3.30
C HIS A 111 -0.24 -7.38 -4.14
N GLU A 112 -1.33 -7.38 -4.90
CA GLU A 112 -1.79 -6.23 -5.66
C GLU A 112 -3.29 -6.04 -5.38
N MET A 113 -3.67 -4.85 -4.92
CA MET A 113 -5.05 -4.41 -5.10
C MET A 113 -5.22 -3.97 -6.55
N GLN A 114 -6.04 -4.70 -7.29
CA GLN A 114 -6.28 -4.44 -8.70
C GLN A 114 -7.02 -3.11 -8.93
N ILE A 115 -6.68 -2.39 -10.01
CA ILE A 115 -7.38 -1.19 -10.50
C ILE A 115 -7.60 -1.29 -12.02
N LEU A 116 -8.87 -1.33 -12.44
CA LEU A 116 -9.28 -1.35 -13.84
C LEU A 116 -10.37 -0.32 -14.15
N ASP A 117 -10.54 0.02 -15.42
CA ASP A 117 -11.81 0.55 -15.93
C ASP A 117 -12.83 -0.58 -16.11
N ASP A 118 -13.50 -0.97 -15.02
CA ASP A 118 -14.43 -2.10 -14.99
C ASP A 118 -15.69 -1.85 -14.15
N HIS A 119 -16.08 -0.58 -13.98
CA HIS A 119 -17.28 -0.22 -13.21
C HIS A 119 -18.51 -1.02 -13.65
N GLY A 120 -19.21 -1.61 -12.67
CA GLY A 120 -20.42 -2.39 -12.90
C GLY A 120 -20.17 -3.81 -13.43
N ARG A 121 -18.92 -4.23 -13.62
CA ARG A 121 -18.57 -5.61 -13.96
C ARG A 121 -18.65 -6.51 -12.73
N GLU A 122 -19.12 -7.75 -12.93
CA GLU A 122 -19.09 -8.80 -11.92
C GLU A 122 -17.68 -9.00 -11.34
N PRO A 123 -17.53 -9.07 -10.00
CA PRO A 123 -16.23 -9.28 -9.37
C PRO A 123 -15.56 -10.59 -9.78
N GLN A 124 -14.27 -10.52 -10.06
CA GLN A 124 -13.37 -11.63 -10.33
C GLN A 124 -12.05 -11.40 -9.60
N THR A 125 -11.15 -12.39 -9.61
CA THR A 125 -9.81 -12.28 -9.00
C THR A 125 -8.89 -11.28 -9.71
N TYR A 126 -9.34 -10.67 -10.80
CA TYR A 126 -8.58 -9.73 -11.61
C TYR A 126 -9.36 -8.44 -11.92
N THR A 127 -10.47 -8.17 -11.22
CA THR A 127 -11.24 -6.91 -11.30
C THR A 127 -10.90 -5.97 -10.16
N THR A 128 -11.26 -4.68 -10.29
CA THR A 128 -10.94 -3.64 -9.30
C THR A 128 -11.30 -4.06 -7.87
N GLY A 129 -10.35 -3.86 -6.95
CA GLY A 129 -10.50 -4.14 -5.53
C GLY A 129 -10.22 -5.59 -5.11
N ALA A 130 -10.05 -6.51 -6.06
CA ALA A 130 -9.55 -7.86 -5.76
C ALA A 130 -8.11 -7.80 -5.24
N LEU A 131 -7.72 -8.81 -4.46
CA LEU A 131 -6.31 -9.19 -4.35
C LEU A 131 -6.00 -10.02 -5.60
N TYR A 132 -5.22 -9.44 -6.51
CA TYR A 132 -5.02 -9.98 -7.86
C TYR A 132 -4.54 -11.45 -7.82
N ASP A 133 -5.26 -12.32 -8.54
CA ASP A 133 -5.01 -13.76 -8.63
C ASP A 133 -5.02 -14.51 -7.28
N VAL A 134 -5.62 -13.92 -6.23
CA VAL A 134 -5.77 -14.50 -4.90
C VAL A 134 -7.24 -14.64 -4.53
N VAL A 135 -7.95 -13.51 -4.44
CA VAL A 135 -9.35 -13.48 -4.01
C VAL A 135 -10.09 -12.32 -4.66
N ALA A 136 -11.27 -12.61 -5.20
CA ALA A 136 -12.15 -11.60 -5.77
C ALA A 136 -12.73 -10.70 -4.66
N ALA A 137 -12.97 -9.43 -5.00
CA ALA A 137 -13.79 -8.56 -4.16
C ALA A 137 -15.21 -9.15 -4.00
N SER A 138 -15.82 -8.98 -2.83
CA SER A 138 -17.23 -9.39 -2.61
C SER A 138 -18.21 -8.57 -3.45
N LYS A 139 -17.82 -7.36 -3.83
CA LYS A 139 -18.60 -6.44 -4.67
C LYS A 139 -17.69 -5.48 -5.42
N ASN A 140 -18.04 -5.19 -6.67
CA ASN A 140 -17.35 -4.16 -7.43
C ASN A 140 -17.88 -2.79 -6.99
N MET A 141 -17.05 -2.09 -6.22
CA MET A 141 -17.34 -0.76 -5.69
C MET A 141 -16.60 0.34 -6.45
N SER A 142 -15.96 0.03 -7.59
CA SER A 142 -15.29 1.04 -8.40
C SER A 142 -16.31 2.03 -8.97
N LYS A 143 -15.83 3.24 -9.29
CA LYS A 143 -16.58 4.25 -10.03
C LYS A 143 -16.14 4.25 -11.50
N PRO A 144 -16.93 4.83 -12.43
CA PRO A 144 -16.55 4.97 -13.83
C PRO A 144 -15.16 5.61 -14.02
N ALA A 145 -14.52 5.30 -15.15
CA ALA A 145 -13.24 5.88 -15.52
C ALA A 145 -13.22 7.42 -15.39
N GLY A 146 -12.11 7.94 -14.87
CA GLY A 146 -11.89 9.36 -14.58
C GLY A 146 -12.44 9.82 -13.23
N GLU A 147 -13.32 9.05 -12.58
CA GLU A 147 -13.82 9.40 -11.24
C GLU A 147 -12.88 8.94 -10.12
N TRP A 148 -12.85 9.72 -9.04
CA TRP A 148 -12.05 9.43 -7.86
C TRP A 148 -12.68 8.35 -6.98
N ASN A 149 -11.92 7.29 -6.78
CA ASN A 149 -12.17 6.20 -5.83
C ASN A 149 -11.31 6.38 -4.59
N HIS A 150 -11.80 5.98 -3.42
CA HIS A 150 -11.04 6.00 -2.16
C HIS A 150 -10.88 4.58 -1.65
N ALA A 151 -9.65 4.16 -1.43
CA ALA A 151 -9.33 2.85 -0.87
C ALA A 151 -8.71 3.00 0.52
N LYS A 152 -9.05 2.06 1.39
CA LYS A 152 -8.35 1.79 2.64
C LYS A 152 -7.94 0.33 2.64
N ILE A 153 -6.71 0.04 2.98
CA ILE A 153 -6.17 -1.32 3.07
C ILE A 153 -5.58 -1.47 4.46
N GLU A 154 -5.99 -2.52 5.17
CA GLU A 154 -5.40 -2.88 6.45
C GLU A 154 -4.71 -4.23 6.33
N THR A 155 -3.50 -4.31 6.84
CA THR A 155 -2.71 -5.53 6.88
C THR A 155 -2.34 -5.85 8.34
N SER A 156 -2.51 -7.12 8.74
CA SER A 156 -2.30 -7.57 10.12
C SER A 156 -1.92 -9.04 10.15
N GLY A 157 -0.62 -9.33 10.25
CA GLY A 157 -0.08 -10.67 10.00
C GLY A 157 -0.45 -11.12 8.59
N ALA A 158 -1.04 -12.31 8.48
CA ALA A 158 -1.54 -12.87 7.22
C ALA A 158 -2.79 -12.17 6.68
N ASN A 159 -3.56 -11.49 7.55
CA ASN A 159 -4.85 -10.93 7.19
C ASN A 159 -4.68 -9.63 6.40
N ILE A 160 -5.44 -9.50 5.32
CA ILE A 160 -5.54 -8.31 4.49
C ILE A 160 -7.03 -7.97 4.32
N LYS A 161 -7.37 -6.72 4.65
CA LYS A 161 -8.70 -6.16 4.45
C LYS A 161 -8.65 -5.00 3.49
N ILE A 162 -9.60 -4.94 2.57
CA ILE A 162 -9.73 -3.84 1.61
C ILE A 162 -11.12 -3.24 1.75
N TRP A 163 -11.16 -1.92 1.89
CA TRP A 163 -12.35 -1.12 1.74
C TRP A 163 -12.20 -0.26 0.49
N LEU A 164 -13.26 -0.22 -0.32
CA LEU A 164 -13.32 0.62 -1.50
C LEU A 164 -14.61 1.44 -1.45
N ASN A 165 -14.48 2.77 -1.53
CA ASN A 165 -15.58 3.73 -1.46
C ASN A 165 -16.52 3.51 -0.25
N GLY A 166 -15.93 3.19 0.90
CA GLY A 166 -16.63 3.05 2.19
C GLY A 166 -17.12 1.63 2.51
N GLU A 167 -17.09 0.70 1.56
CA GLU A 167 -17.54 -0.68 1.74
C GLU A 167 -16.34 -1.63 1.89
N MET A 168 -16.39 -2.55 2.87
CA MET A 168 -15.39 -3.61 2.97
C MET A 168 -15.66 -4.67 1.89
N ILE A 169 -14.69 -4.87 1.01
CA ILE A 169 -14.83 -5.76 -0.15
C ILE A 169 -13.91 -6.99 -0.10
N VAL A 170 -12.87 -6.96 0.74
CA VAL A 170 -11.99 -8.12 0.99
C VAL A 170 -11.70 -8.21 2.48
N ASP A 171 -11.72 -9.43 3.02
CA ASP A 171 -11.16 -9.84 4.31
C ASP A 171 -10.61 -11.26 4.12
N HIS A 172 -9.29 -11.38 4.04
CA HIS A 172 -8.64 -12.61 3.58
C HIS A 172 -7.29 -12.84 4.25
N ASP A 173 -7.05 -14.08 4.69
CA ASP A 173 -5.74 -14.51 5.17
C ASP A 173 -4.92 -15.06 4.02
N SER A 174 -3.74 -14.48 3.78
CA SER A 174 -2.81 -14.91 2.75
C SER A 174 -1.51 -15.46 3.33
N ASP A 175 -0.98 -16.49 2.69
CA ASP A 175 0.29 -17.13 2.99
C ASP A 175 1.50 -16.47 2.30
N ARG A 176 1.27 -15.45 1.47
CA ARG A 176 2.33 -14.67 0.81
C ARG A 176 3.07 -13.76 1.80
N GLN A 177 4.11 -13.11 1.29
CA GLN A 177 5.01 -12.24 2.04
C GLN A 177 4.27 -11.18 2.89
N GLN A 178 4.69 -11.04 4.14
CA GLN A 178 4.04 -10.16 5.13
C GLN A 178 4.78 -8.84 5.37
N LYS A 179 5.91 -8.62 4.67
CA LYS A 179 6.70 -7.39 4.75
C LYS A 179 7.32 -7.06 3.39
N GLY A 180 7.22 -5.83 2.93
CA GLY A 180 7.86 -5.39 1.69
C GLY A 180 7.42 -3.98 1.30
N PHE A 181 7.68 -3.58 0.06
CA PHE A 181 7.35 -2.24 -0.39
C PHE A 181 5.85 -2.06 -0.64
N VAL A 182 5.38 -0.82 -0.49
CA VAL A 182 4.11 -0.37 -1.08
C VAL A 182 4.44 0.25 -2.43
N GLY A 183 3.61 0.00 -3.43
CA GLY A 183 3.90 0.43 -4.81
C GLY A 183 2.67 0.87 -5.59
N LEU A 184 2.87 1.80 -6.52
CA LEU A 184 1.86 2.27 -7.47
C LEU A 184 2.24 1.76 -8.85
N GLN A 185 1.40 0.94 -9.47
CA GLN A 185 1.68 0.38 -10.79
C GLN A 185 1.28 1.34 -11.90
N ASN A 186 2.07 1.45 -12.95
CA ASN A 186 1.61 1.96 -14.23
C ASN A 186 1.81 0.84 -15.26
N HIS A 187 0.69 0.21 -15.63
CA HIS A 187 0.69 -1.10 -16.27
C HIS A 187 1.29 -1.05 -17.68
N ASP A 188 0.67 -0.28 -18.59
CA ASP A 188 1.04 -0.24 -20.01
C ASP A 188 1.07 1.18 -20.56
N ASP A 189 1.37 1.29 -21.86
CA ASP A 189 1.56 2.56 -22.54
C ASP A 189 0.25 3.35 -22.74
N THR A 190 -0.91 2.73 -22.51
CA THR A 190 -2.23 3.34 -22.61
C THR A 190 -2.82 3.74 -21.24
N ALA A 191 -2.29 3.19 -20.15
CA ALA A 191 -2.74 3.48 -18.80
C ALA A 191 -2.25 4.85 -18.32
N VAL A 192 -3.20 5.70 -17.90
CA VAL A 192 -2.99 6.97 -17.21
C VAL A 192 -3.66 6.89 -15.85
N ILE A 193 -2.85 6.59 -14.84
CA ILE A 193 -3.29 6.46 -13.45
C ILE A 193 -2.95 7.72 -12.65
N ARG A 194 -3.85 8.10 -11.74
CA ARG A 194 -3.69 9.23 -10.85
C ARG A 194 -3.86 8.79 -9.41
N PHE A 195 -2.99 9.26 -8.52
CA PHE A 195 -3.07 9.00 -7.09
C PHE A 195 -2.90 10.28 -6.26
N LYS A 196 -3.64 10.38 -5.16
CA LYS A 196 -3.49 11.45 -4.17
C LYS A 196 -3.90 10.95 -2.78
N GLU A 197 -3.72 11.81 -1.78
CA GLU A 197 -4.14 11.53 -0.40
C GLU A 197 -3.55 10.22 0.17
N ILE A 198 -2.32 9.90 -0.28
CA ILE A 198 -1.63 8.65 0.08
C ILE A 198 -1.03 8.80 1.47
N ARG A 199 -1.54 8.05 2.44
CA ARG A 199 -1.06 8.04 3.82
C ARG A 199 -1.04 6.64 4.38
N ILE A 200 -0.10 6.37 5.26
CA ILE A 200 0.08 5.08 5.91
C ILE A 200 0.19 5.27 7.43
N ARG A 201 -0.26 4.28 8.18
CA ARG A 201 -0.06 4.16 9.61
C ARG A 201 0.43 2.75 9.90
N GLU A 202 1.65 2.60 10.36
CA GLU A 202 2.19 1.31 10.81
C GLU A 202 1.42 0.81 12.04
N LYS A 203 1.41 -0.51 12.26
CA LYS A 203 0.79 -1.15 13.42
C LYS A 203 1.82 -2.04 14.09
N HIS A 204 2.05 -1.82 15.38
CA HIS A 204 2.99 -2.60 16.19
C HIS A 204 2.35 -3.82 16.88
#